data_AF-A0A924K639-F1
#
_entry.id   AF-A0A924K639-F1
#
_cell.length_a   1.000
_cell.length_b   1.000
_cell.length_c   1.000
_cell.angle_alpha   90.00
_cell.angle_beta   90.00
_cell.angle_gamma   90.00
#
_symmetry.space_group_name_H-M   'P 1'
#
loop_
_entity.id
_entity.type
_entity.pdbx_description
1 polymer ?
#
loop_
_entity_poly.entity_id
_entity_poly.type
_entity_poly.pdbx_seq_one_letter_code
_entity_poly.pdbx_strand_id
1 'polypeptide(L)'
;MKIETKYLYFLTLLYFTISWIGILHHELWLDEAHHWLLARDSTSLFDLVKNTRYEGHPILWNVLLYAITRFTWNPFSMQVFHIVISTSVVFLFLRKAPFSWIFKTLFIFGYFMIFEYNLISRNYILGILFLFLACSVFKERDRKFLLLCFYLAVAANVHLMFSVLSFALFMTVVWEQHQQRLLFKKRNNNWGYFIFGCGLFLAIIQIVPPADSSFFNHVNEMAFSEKFTKGFISLFKGLITIPDFTTIHFWNSNLIINWSKKLSALLGL
;
A
#
# COMPACT_ATOMS: atom_id res chain seq x y z
N MET A 1 -2.96 -30.86 -8.24
CA MET A 1 -2.89 -30.82 -6.77
C MET A 1 -1.48 -31.00 -6.18
N LYS A 2 -0.86 -32.20 -6.13
CA LYS A 2 0.48 -32.35 -5.48
C LYS A 2 1.59 -31.51 -6.13
N ILE A 3 1.61 -31.39 -7.46
CA ILE A 3 2.61 -30.60 -8.20
C ILE A 3 2.46 -29.10 -7.92
N GLU A 4 1.24 -28.57 -8.00
CA GLU A 4 0.94 -27.15 -7.72
C GLU A 4 1.29 -26.76 -6.28
N THR A 5 1.06 -27.67 -5.32
CA THR A 5 1.48 -27.46 -3.94
C THR A 5 3.00 -27.42 -3.80
N LYS A 6 3.74 -28.24 -4.54
CA LYS A 6 5.21 -28.17 -4.57
C LYS A 6 5.70 -26.84 -5.17
N TYR A 7 5.12 -26.39 -6.28
CA TYR A 7 5.46 -25.10 -6.89
C TYR A 7 5.18 -23.92 -5.95
N LEU A 8 4.03 -23.93 -5.26
CA LEU A 8 3.68 -22.94 -4.25
C LEU A 8 4.82 -22.79 -3.21
N TYR A 9 5.17 -23.87 -2.52
CA TYR A 9 6.19 -23.81 -1.46
C TYR A 9 7.58 -23.50 -2.01
N PHE A 10 7.94 -24.07 -3.17
CA PHE A 10 9.21 -23.80 -3.82
C PHE A 10 9.37 -22.31 -4.15
N LEU A 11 8.38 -21.70 -4.81
CA LEU A 11 8.43 -20.29 -5.19
C LEU A 11 8.41 -19.36 -3.97
N THR A 12 7.62 -19.68 -2.94
CA THR A 12 7.63 -18.92 -1.68
C THR A 12 8.99 -19.00 -0.98
N LEU A 13 9.61 -20.18 -0.90
CA LEU A 13 10.93 -20.34 -0.31
C LEU A 13 12.00 -19.62 -1.13
N LEU A 14 11.97 -19.75 -2.45
CA LEU A 14 12.89 -19.07 -3.35
C LEU A 14 12.78 -17.54 -3.20
N TYR A 15 11.56 -17.02 -3.16
CA TYR A 15 11.30 -15.60 -2.91
C TYR A 15 11.90 -15.16 -1.57
N PHE A 16 11.62 -15.87 -0.47
CA PHE A 16 12.18 -15.57 0.85
C PHE A 16 13.72 -15.58 0.84
N THR A 17 14.35 -16.58 0.21
CA THR A 17 15.80 -16.67 0.11
C THR A 17 16.39 -15.48 -0.64
N ILE A 18 15.77 -15.06 -1.75
CA ILE A 18 16.19 -13.88 -2.51
C ILE A 18 16.02 -12.61 -1.65
N SER A 19 14.87 -12.46 -0.97
CA SER A 19 14.64 -11.34 -0.04
C SER A 19 15.69 -11.29 1.07
N TRP A 20 16.02 -12.45 1.66
CA TRP A 20 17.02 -12.56 2.72
C TRP A 20 18.40 -12.12 2.23
N ILE A 21 18.85 -12.62 1.09
CA ILE A 21 20.13 -12.20 0.48
C ILE A 21 20.09 -10.70 0.15
N GLY A 22 18.96 -10.20 -0.33
CA GLY A 22 18.76 -8.79 -0.65
C GLY A 22 18.93 -7.89 0.57
N ILE A 23 18.26 -8.19 1.69
CA ILE A 23 18.37 -7.35 2.90
C ILE A 23 19.76 -7.37 3.52
N LEU A 24 20.56 -8.42 3.30
CA LEU A 24 21.97 -8.46 3.76
C LEU A 24 22.87 -7.46 3.02
N HIS A 25 22.45 -7.01 1.84
CA HIS A 25 23.19 -6.04 1.01
C HIS A 25 22.42 -4.72 0.84
N HIS A 26 21.23 -4.60 1.45
CA HIS A 26 20.38 -3.43 1.33
C HIS A 26 20.84 -2.35 2.31
N GLU A 27 21.23 -1.21 1.76
CA GLU A 27 21.51 -0.02 2.56
C GLU A 27 20.20 0.59 3.05
N LEU A 28 20.13 0.91 4.34
CA LEU A 28 18.91 1.45 4.94
C LEU A 28 18.59 2.83 4.35
N TRP A 29 17.40 2.97 3.76
CA TRP A 29 16.97 4.25 3.20
C TRP A 29 16.60 5.24 4.30
N LEU A 30 16.65 6.54 3.95
CA LEU A 30 16.28 7.63 4.86
C LEU A 30 14.88 7.45 5.43
N ASP A 31 13.94 7.07 4.58
CA ASP A 31 12.53 6.93 4.91
C ASP A 31 12.25 5.66 5.76
N GLU A 32 13.02 4.59 5.57
CA GLU A 32 13.05 3.43 6.47
C GLU A 32 13.60 3.80 7.85
N ALA A 33 14.76 4.47 7.87
CA ALA A 33 15.42 4.92 9.09
C ALA A 33 14.53 5.86 9.89
N HIS A 34 13.83 6.78 9.21
CA HIS A 34 12.89 7.71 9.83
C HIS A 34 11.80 7.00 10.64
N HIS A 35 11.08 6.04 10.06
CA HIS A 35 10.04 5.31 10.81
C HIS A 35 10.62 4.45 11.93
N TRP A 36 11.80 3.85 11.71
CA TRP A 36 12.47 3.06 12.75
C TRP A 36 12.83 3.93 13.96
N LEU A 37 13.46 5.08 13.73
CA LEU A 37 13.87 6.02 14.79
C LEU A 37 12.65 6.58 15.50
N LEU A 38 11.61 6.98 14.77
CA LEU A 38 10.36 7.48 15.36
C LEU A 38 9.74 6.44 16.30
N ALA A 39 9.70 5.18 15.88
CA ALA A 39 9.22 4.08 16.71
C ALA A 39 10.13 3.76 17.91
N ARG A 40 11.45 3.76 17.72
CA ARG A 40 12.44 3.44 18.75
C ARG A 40 12.46 4.50 19.84
N ASP A 41 12.51 5.77 19.45
CA ASP A 41 12.74 6.91 20.33
C ASP A 41 11.45 7.40 21.00
N SER A 42 10.29 6.90 20.57
CA SER A 42 9.04 7.09 21.30
C SER A 42 9.02 6.27 22.60
N THR A 43 8.73 6.94 23.71
CA THR A 43 8.75 6.34 25.05
C THR A 43 7.49 5.50 25.36
N SER A 44 6.36 5.89 24.77
CA SER A 44 5.05 5.23 24.93
C SER A 44 4.27 5.26 23.61
N LEU A 45 3.17 4.48 23.52
CA LEU A 45 2.27 4.57 22.37
C LEU A 45 1.63 5.95 22.22
N PHE A 46 1.35 6.64 23.32
CA PHE A 46 0.83 8.02 23.27
C PHE A 46 1.88 8.98 22.70
N ASP A 47 3.14 8.83 23.12
CA ASP A 47 4.26 9.59 22.60
C ASP A 47 4.48 9.32 21.10
N LEU A 48 4.35 8.05 20.68
CA LEU A 48 4.36 7.67 19.26
C LEU A 48 3.29 8.41 18.46
N VAL A 49 2.04 8.39 18.92
CA VAL A 49 0.92 9.10 18.27
C VAL A 49 1.21 10.60 18.16
N LYS A 50 1.76 11.19 19.22
CA LYS A 50 2.15 12.61 19.22
C LYS A 50 3.26 12.89 18.21
N ASN A 51 4.26 12.02 18.11
CA ASN A 51 5.40 12.20 17.22
C ASN A 51 5.02 11.97 15.74
N THR A 52 4.06 11.08 15.46
CA THR A 52 3.60 10.82 14.08
C THR A 52 2.64 11.86 13.51
N ARG A 53 2.20 12.85 14.29
CA ARG A 53 1.17 13.81 13.85
C ARG A 53 1.56 14.65 12.63
N TYR A 54 2.85 14.79 12.33
CA TYR A 54 3.35 15.53 11.17
C TYR A 54 3.67 14.63 9.97
N GLU A 55 3.49 13.31 10.07
CA GLU A 55 3.85 12.36 9.01
C GLU A 55 2.90 12.41 7.81
N GLY A 56 1.64 12.81 8.02
CA GLY A 56 0.60 12.73 6.99
C GLY A 56 0.26 11.30 6.57
N HIS A 57 0.62 10.30 7.39
CA HIS A 57 0.40 8.88 7.12
C HIS A 57 -0.26 8.18 8.32
N PRO A 58 -1.13 7.19 8.10
CA PRO A 58 -1.65 6.35 9.17
C PRO A 58 -0.55 5.63 9.97
N ILE A 59 -0.77 5.45 11.27
CA ILE A 59 0.27 5.02 12.24
C ILE A 59 0.54 3.50 12.25
N LEU A 60 -0.21 2.70 11.50
CA LEU A 60 -0.20 1.24 11.63
C LEU A 60 1.21 0.64 11.53
N TRP A 61 2.02 1.09 10.58
CA TRP A 61 3.40 0.63 10.43
C TRP A 61 4.25 1.00 11.63
N ASN A 62 4.19 2.25 12.08
CA ASN A 62 4.94 2.75 13.23
C ASN A 62 4.56 2.00 14.51
N VAL A 63 3.30 1.60 14.70
CA VAL A 63 2.87 0.80 15.86
C VAL A 63 3.51 -0.59 15.86
N LEU A 64 3.60 -1.24 14.68
CA LEU A 64 4.28 -2.53 14.56
C LEU A 64 5.78 -2.39 14.84
N LEU A 65 6.42 -1.34 14.31
CA LEU A 65 7.83 -1.05 14.60
C LEU A 65 8.05 -0.71 16.08
N TYR A 66 7.11 0.01 16.72
CA TYR A 66 7.19 0.33 18.14
C TYR A 66 7.23 -0.95 18.97
N ALA A 67 6.39 -1.93 18.65
CA ALA A 67 6.41 -3.23 19.32
C ALA A 67 7.77 -3.95 19.15
N ILE A 68 8.34 -3.95 17.93
CA ILE A 68 9.65 -4.56 17.67
C ILE A 68 10.77 -3.85 18.43
N THR A 69 10.75 -2.53 18.47
CA THR A 69 11.81 -1.73 19.12
C THR A 69 11.87 -1.92 20.63
N ARG A 70 10.80 -2.46 21.25
CA ARG A 70 10.82 -2.85 22.67
C ARG A 70 11.72 -4.05 22.95
N PHE A 71 12.04 -4.85 21.94
CA PHE A 71 12.91 -6.03 22.08
C PHE A 71 14.33 -5.81 21.55
N THR A 72 14.52 -4.89 20.60
CA THR A 72 15.81 -4.66 19.94
C THR A 72 15.89 -3.27 19.34
N TRP A 73 17.09 -2.67 19.35
CA TRP A 73 17.33 -1.35 18.74
C TRP A 73 17.95 -1.45 17.34
N ASN A 74 18.22 -2.67 16.87
CA ASN A 74 18.83 -2.91 15.56
C ASN A 74 17.77 -2.86 14.43
N PRO A 75 17.86 -1.88 13.49
CA PRO A 75 16.92 -1.73 12.38
C PRO A 75 16.87 -2.93 11.42
N PHE A 76 17.87 -3.81 11.44
CA PHE A 76 17.82 -5.08 10.71
C PHE A 76 16.57 -5.90 11.06
N SER A 77 16.07 -5.79 12.29
CA SER A 77 14.86 -6.51 12.73
C SER A 77 13.59 -6.04 12.01
N MET A 78 13.53 -4.77 11.59
CA MET A 78 12.46 -4.25 10.73
C MET A 78 12.53 -4.87 9.35
N GLN A 79 13.72 -4.97 8.75
CA GLN A 79 13.90 -5.60 7.44
C GLN A 79 13.48 -7.07 7.47
N VAL A 80 13.90 -7.82 8.51
CA VAL A 80 13.48 -9.22 8.72
C VAL A 80 11.96 -9.32 8.87
N PHE A 81 11.35 -8.44 9.67
CA PHE A 81 9.89 -8.42 9.83
C PHE A 81 9.17 -8.11 8.50
N HIS A 82 9.70 -7.17 7.73
CA HIS A 82 9.16 -6.76 6.44
C HIS A 82 9.19 -7.90 5.42
N ILE A 83 10.32 -8.62 5.27
CA ILE A 83 10.39 -9.75 4.32
C ILE A 83 9.48 -10.91 4.75
N VAL A 84 9.21 -11.09 6.05
CA VAL A 84 8.24 -12.09 6.54
C VAL A 84 6.83 -11.72 6.11
N ILE A 85 6.45 -10.45 6.22
CA ILE A 85 5.17 -9.96 5.71
C ILE A 85 5.12 -10.13 4.20
N SER A 86 6.14 -9.70 3.48
CA SER A 86 6.19 -9.77 2.01
C SER A 86 6.13 -11.22 1.50
N THR A 87 6.83 -12.14 2.14
CA THR A 87 6.74 -13.58 1.85
C THR A 87 5.34 -14.12 2.13
N SER A 88 4.66 -13.65 3.17
CA SER A 88 3.27 -14.01 3.47
C SER A 88 2.30 -13.50 2.40
N VAL A 89 2.54 -12.29 1.87
CA VAL A 89 1.80 -11.74 0.73
C VAL A 89 1.97 -12.60 -0.51
N VAL A 90 3.22 -12.97 -0.84
CA VAL A 90 3.54 -13.86 -1.97
C VAL A 90 2.85 -15.21 -1.80
N PHE A 91 2.96 -15.82 -0.62
CA PHE A 91 2.30 -17.10 -0.34
C PHE A 91 0.78 -17.02 -0.55
N LEU A 92 0.13 -15.97 -0.02
CA LEU A 92 -1.30 -15.73 -0.18
C LEU A 92 -1.67 -15.56 -1.67
N PHE A 93 -0.92 -14.75 -2.40
CA PHE A 93 -1.12 -14.49 -3.82
C PHE A 93 -1.00 -15.77 -4.65
N LEU A 94 0.09 -16.53 -4.48
CA LEU A 94 0.29 -17.79 -5.18
C LEU A 94 -0.84 -18.78 -4.91
N ARG A 95 -1.32 -18.86 -3.66
CA ARG A 95 -2.37 -19.77 -3.23
C ARG A 95 -3.77 -19.40 -3.72
N LYS A 96 -4.09 -18.11 -3.78
CA LYS A 96 -5.48 -17.64 -3.96
C LYS A 96 -5.75 -16.95 -5.30
N ALA A 97 -4.73 -16.39 -5.95
CA ALA A 97 -4.94 -15.61 -7.15
C ALA A 97 -5.38 -16.51 -8.33
N PRO A 98 -6.37 -16.11 -9.13
CA PRO A 98 -6.93 -16.90 -10.23
C PRO A 98 -6.13 -16.74 -11.55
N PHE A 99 -4.79 -16.65 -11.45
CA PHE A 99 -3.90 -16.44 -12.59
C PHE A 99 -3.07 -17.68 -12.92
N SER A 100 -2.54 -17.73 -14.15
CA SER A 100 -1.62 -18.78 -14.57
C SER A 100 -0.32 -18.76 -13.74
N TRP A 101 0.35 -19.90 -13.64
CA TRP A 101 1.63 -19.99 -12.93
C TRP A 101 2.72 -19.09 -13.54
N ILE A 102 2.71 -18.92 -14.86
CA ILE A 102 3.65 -18.01 -15.55
C ILE A 102 3.44 -16.58 -15.07
N PHE A 103 2.20 -16.08 -15.10
CA PHE A 103 1.89 -14.73 -14.62
C PHE A 103 2.25 -14.57 -13.15
N LYS A 104 1.90 -15.56 -12.32
CA LYS A 104 2.22 -15.53 -10.89
C LYS A 104 3.72 -15.41 -10.64
N THR A 105 4.53 -16.23 -11.31
CA THR A 105 6.00 -16.21 -11.19
C THR A 105 6.58 -14.89 -11.65
N LEU A 106 6.16 -14.37 -12.82
CA LEU A 106 6.61 -13.07 -13.32
C LEU A 106 6.21 -11.93 -12.39
N PHE A 107 5.01 -11.98 -11.80
CA PHE A 107 4.53 -10.97 -10.87
C PHE A 107 5.38 -10.93 -9.59
N ILE A 108 5.59 -12.08 -8.93
CA ILE A 108 6.32 -12.11 -7.64
C ILE A 108 7.81 -11.78 -7.81
N PHE A 109 8.38 -12.04 -8.99
CA PHE A 109 9.76 -11.68 -9.32
C PHE A 109 9.88 -10.39 -10.13
N GLY A 110 8.80 -9.62 -10.26
CA GLY A 110 8.82 -8.31 -10.87
C GLY A 110 9.45 -7.26 -9.95
N TYR A 111 9.87 -6.13 -10.56
CA TYR A 111 10.52 -5.02 -9.86
C TYR A 111 9.80 -4.62 -8.57
N PHE A 112 8.49 -4.37 -8.63
CA PHE A 112 7.72 -3.94 -7.46
C PHE A 112 7.70 -4.97 -6.33
N MET A 113 7.52 -6.26 -6.65
CA MET A 113 7.42 -7.28 -5.60
C MET A 113 8.77 -7.68 -5.04
N ILE A 114 9.87 -7.63 -5.80
CA ILE A 114 11.21 -7.90 -5.26
C ILE A 114 11.78 -6.69 -4.52
N PHE A 115 11.58 -5.49 -5.04
CA PHE A 115 12.30 -4.29 -4.59
C PHE A 115 11.39 -3.39 -3.73
N GLU A 116 10.47 -2.65 -4.36
CA GLU A 116 9.64 -1.61 -3.73
C GLU A 116 8.81 -2.10 -2.54
N TYR A 117 8.23 -3.30 -2.65
CA TYR A 117 7.36 -3.89 -1.64
C TYR A 117 8.05 -4.98 -0.82
N ASN A 118 9.38 -5.07 -0.85
CA ASN A 118 10.11 -6.14 -0.16
C ASN A 118 11.47 -5.71 0.41
N LEU A 119 12.41 -5.20 -0.39
CA LEU A 119 13.70 -4.76 0.16
C LEU A 119 13.56 -3.44 0.93
N ILE A 120 12.76 -2.51 0.41
CA ILE A 120 12.48 -1.25 1.09
C ILE A 120 11.38 -1.48 2.13
N SER A 121 11.73 -1.39 3.41
CA SER A 121 10.87 -1.73 4.55
C SER A 121 9.84 -0.65 4.85
N ARG A 122 8.76 -0.65 4.06
CA ARG A 122 7.73 0.40 4.09
C ARG A 122 6.37 -0.17 4.43
N ASN A 123 5.48 0.73 4.83
CA ASN A 123 4.08 0.43 5.12
C ASN A 123 3.32 -0.21 3.95
N TYR A 124 3.72 0.05 2.70
CA TYR A 124 2.94 -0.35 1.51
C TYR A 124 2.66 -1.86 1.43
N ILE A 125 3.57 -2.73 1.89
CA ILE A 125 3.37 -4.17 1.83
C ILE A 125 2.17 -4.64 2.67
N LEU A 126 1.87 -3.93 3.77
CA LEU A 126 0.67 -4.19 4.57
C LEU A 126 -0.60 -3.89 3.78
N GLY A 127 -0.59 -2.82 2.98
CA GLY A 127 -1.71 -2.47 2.12
C GLY A 127 -1.96 -3.57 1.09
N ILE A 128 -0.90 -4.08 0.47
CA ILE A 128 -1.00 -5.21 -0.47
C ILE A 128 -1.51 -6.47 0.24
N LEU A 129 -1.01 -6.78 1.44
CA LEU A 129 -1.48 -7.91 2.25
C LEU A 129 -2.99 -7.85 2.48
N PHE A 130 -3.48 -6.73 3.01
CA PHE A 130 -4.90 -6.61 3.36
C PHE A 130 -5.80 -6.52 2.14
N LEU A 131 -5.33 -5.95 1.02
CA LEU A 131 -6.06 -6.04 -0.25
C LEU A 131 -6.13 -7.46 -0.78
N PHE A 132 -5.04 -8.23 -0.74
CA PHE A 132 -5.05 -9.62 -1.17
C PHE A 132 -5.93 -10.48 -0.26
N LEU A 133 -5.94 -10.20 1.05
CA LEU A 133 -6.87 -10.83 1.99
C LEU A 133 -8.33 -10.48 1.65
N ALA A 134 -8.63 -9.22 1.34
CA ALA A 134 -9.95 -8.80 0.87
C ALA A 134 -10.36 -9.53 -0.42
N CYS A 135 -9.48 -9.56 -1.43
CA CYS A 135 -9.69 -10.30 -2.67
C CYS A 135 -9.89 -11.80 -2.43
N SER A 136 -9.20 -12.40 -1.45
CA SER A 136 -9.29 -13.83 -1.16
C SER A 136 -10.67 -14.26 -0.65
N VAL A 137 -11.42 -13.34 -0.04
CA VAL A 137 -12.78 -13.58 0.44
C VAL A 137 -13.85 -12.98 -0.47
N PHE A 138 -13.45 -12.30 -1.56
CA PHE A 138 -14.35 -11.57 -2.44
C PHE A 138 -15.41 -12.46 -3.08
N LYS A 139 -15.06 -13.69 -3.48
CA LYS A 139 -16.05 -14.66 -4.02
C LYS A 139 -17.15 -15.03 -3.02
N GLU A 140 -16.84 -14.97 -1.73
CA GLU A 140 -17.78 -15.25 -0.63
C GLU A 140 -18.20 -13.96 0.10
N ARG A 141 -18.08 -12.80 -0.55
CA ARG A 141 -18.28 -11.47 0.07
C ARG A 141 -19.63 -11.32 0.76
N ASP A 142 -20.66 -12.02 0.31
CA ASP A 142 -21.99 -11.97 0.91
C ASP A 142 -22.00 -12.64 2.29
N ARG A 143 -21.28 -13.76 2.41
CA ARG A 143 -21.13 -14.49 3.67
C ARG A 143 -20.08 -13.86 4.57
N LYS A 144 -18.99 -13.36 3.98
CA LYS A 144 -17.82 -12.84 4.70
C LYS A 144 -17.75 -11.32 4.66
N PHE A 145 -18.89 -10.64 4.53
CA PHE A 145 -18.95 -9.20 4.36
C PHE A 145 -18.25 -8.44 5.48
N LEU A 146 -18.50 -8.83 6.73
CA LEU A 146 -17.83 -8.25 7.90
C LEU A 146 -16.30 -8.37 7.80
N LEU A 147 -15.80 -9.54 7.41
CA LEU A 147 -14.37 -9.82 7.29
C LEU A 147 -13.76 -9.06 6.10
N LEU A 148 -14.48 -8.94 4.98
CA LEU A 148 -14.09 -8.12 3.85
C LEU A 148 -13.95 -6.65 4.27
N CYS A 149 -14.95 -6.10 4.95
CA CYS A 149 -14.94 -4.73 5.47
C CYS A 149 -13.80 -4.51 6.47
N PHE A 150 -13.52 -5.48 7.34
CA PHE A 150 -12.37 -5.43 8.23
C PHE A 150 -11.05 -5.33 7.47
N TYR A 151 -10.81 -6.20 6.47
CA TYR A 151 -9.59 -6.11 5.67
C TYR A 151 -9.46 -4.79 4.92
N LEU A 152 -10.55 -4.29 4.32
CA LEU A 152 -10.57 -2.98 3.67
C LEU A 152 -10.35 -1.82 4.66
N ALA A 153 -10.88 -1.91 5.87
CA ALA A 153 -10.67 -0.92 6.92
C ALA A 153 -9.19 -0.86 7.36
N VAL A 154 -8.55 -2.02 7.53
CA VAL A 154 -7.13 -2.08 7.88
C VAL A 154 -6.26 -1.59 6.72
N ALA A 155 -6.56 -1.99 5.48
CA ALA A 155 -5.87 -1.47 4.28
C ALA A 155 -5.98 0.06 4.19
N ALA A 156 -7.15 0.63 4.49
CA ALA A 156 -7.34 2.09 4.51
C ALA A 156 -6.49 2.81 5.57
N ASN A 157 -6.02 2.11 6.60
CA ASN A 157 -5.14 2.63 7.65
C ASN A 157 -3.65 2.29 7.42
N VAL A 158 -3.25 1.99 6.17
CA VAL A 158 -1.84 1.81 5.80
C VAL A 158 -1.26 3.07 5.17
N HIS A 159 -1.94 3.60 4.14
CA HIS A 159 -1.51 4.75 3.35
C HIS A 159 -2.72 5.33 2.62
N LEU A 160 -2.70 6.64 2.31
CA LEU A 160 -3.81 7.34 1.65
C LEU A 160 -4.27 6.64 0.35
N MET A 161 -3.32 6.18 -0.46
CA MET A 161 -3.62 5.45 -1.71
C MET A 161 -4.43 4.16 -1.44
N PHE A 162 -4.13 3.44 -0.37
CA PHE A 162 -4.91 2.27 0.03
C PHE A 162 -6.26 2.64 0.63
N SER A 163 -6.40 3.82 1.25
CA SER A 163 -7.71 4.35 1.67
C SER A 163 -8.62 4.59 0.47
N VAL A 164 -8.10 5.23 -0.59
CA VAL A 164 -8.85 5.48 -1.83
C VAL A 164 -9.25 4.15 -2.50
N LEU A 165 -8.30 3.22 -2.64
CA LEU A 165 -8.57 1.92 -3.27
C LEU A 165 -9.56 1.08 -2.45
N SER A 166 -9.43 1.08 -1.12
CA SER A 166 -10.35 0.36 -0.23
C SER A 166 -11.76 0.94 -0.28
N PHE A 167 -11.88 2.27 -0.38
CA PHE A 167 -13.16 2.95 -0.58
C PHE A 167 -13.79 2.57 -1.91
N ALA A 168 -13.04 2.59 -3.02
CA ALA A 168 -13.56 2.20 -4.32
C ALA A 168 -14.05 0.74 -4.34
N LEU A 169 -13.30 -0.19 -3.74
CA LEU A 169 -13.71 -1.60 -3.64
C LEU A 169 -14.94 -1.77 -2.74
N PHE A 170 -14.98 -1.08 -1.60
CA PHE A 170 -16.14 -1.09 -0.72
C PHE A 170 -17.39 -0.59 -1.45
N MET A 171 -17.31 0.56 -2.12
CA MET A 171 -18.43 1.13 -2.89
C MET A 171 -18.89 0.20 -4.00
N THR A 172 -17.99 -0.51 -4.66
CA THR A 172 -18.32 -1.52 -5.67
C THR A 172 -19.21 -2.62 -5.07
N VAL A 173 -18.86 -3.12 -3.88
CA VAL A 173 -19.62 -4.17 -3.19
C VAL A 173 -20.96 -3.63 -2.68
N VAL A 174 -21.00 -2.40 -2.14
CA VAL A 174 -22.25 -1.75 -1.72
C VAL A 174 -23.19 -1.56 -2.91
N TRP A 175 -22.67 -1.13 -4.05
CA TRP A 175 -23.43 -0.97 -5.28
C TRP A 175 -24.02 -2.31 -5.74
N GLU A 176 -23.23 -3.39 -5.72
CA GLU A 176 -23.72 -4.73 -6.05
C GLU A 176 -24.83 -5.20 -5.09
N GLN A 177 -24.66 -4.99 -3.79
CA GLN A 177 -25.68 -5.30 -2.78
C GLN A 177 -26.97 -4.52 -3.00
N HIS A 178 -26.85 -3.26 -3.43
CA HIS A 178 -27.97 -2.41 -3.79
C HIS A 178 -28.72 -2.92 -5.03
N GLN A 179 -28.02 -3.46 -6.03
CA GLN A 179 -28.66 -4.05 -7.21
C GLN A 179 -29.35 -5.38 -6.88
N GLN A 180 -28.75 -6.19 -5.99
CA GLN A 180 -29.22 -7.53 -5.63
C GLN A 180 -29.98 -7.57 -4.29
N ARG A 181 -30.67 -6.47 -3.92
CA ARG A 181 -31.28 -6.24 -2.59
C ARG A 181 -32.02 -7.44 -1.99
N LEU A 182 -32.76 -8.22 -2.79
CA LEU A 182 -33.55 -9.36 -2.32
C LEU A 182 -32.69 -10.52 -1.77
N LEU A 183 -31.48 -10.74 -2.31
CA LEU A 183 -30.56 -11.78 -1.85
C LEU A 183 -29.84 -11.38 -0.56
N PHE A 184 -29.58 -10.08 -0.38
CA PHE A 184 -28.82 -9.55 0.75
C PHE A 184 -29.68 -9.16 1.97
N LYS A 185 -31.00 -8.94 1.79
CA LYS A 185 -31.91 -8.48 2.87
C LYS A 185 -32.03 -9.44 4.07
N LYS A 186 -31.69 -10.72 3.89
CA LYS A 186 -31.76 -11.74 4.98
C LYS A 186 -30.60 -11.66 5.98
N ARG A 187 -29.56 -10.86 5.73
CA ARG A 187 -28.33 -10.85 6.55
C ARG A 187 -28.05 -9.45 7.09
N ASN A 188 -27.82 -9.34 8.39
CA ASN A 188 -27.47 -8.06 9.03
C ASN A 188 -26.01 -7.70 8.70
N ASN A 189 -25.84 -6.81 7.72
CA ASN A 189 -24.53 -6.32 7.25
C ASN A 189 -24.06 -5.03 7.96
N ASN A 190 -24.84 -4.51 8.92
CA ASN A 190 -24.60 -3.20 9.55
C ASN A 190 -23.22 -3.10 10.21
N TRP A 191 -22.77 -4.19 10.84
CA TRP A 191 -21.43 -4.25 11.44
C TRP A 191 -20.31 -4.11 10.42
N GLY A 192 -20.48 -4.61 9.19
CA GLY A 192 -19.50 -4.43 8.12
C GLY A 192 -19.36 -2.96 7.72
N TYR A 193 -20.50 -2.30 7.47
CA TYR A 193 -20.53 -0.86 7.17
C TYR A 193 -19.95 -0.03 8.32
N PHE A 194 -20.29 -0.36 9.57
CA PHE A 194 -19.77 0.33 10.74
C PHE A 194 -18.25 0.19 10.87
N ILE A 195 -17.70 -1.03 10.76
CA ILE A 195 -16.25 -1.27 10.82
C ILE A 195 -15.52 -0.49 9.73
N PHE A 196 -16.02 -0.54 8.49
CA PHE A 196 -15.39 0.20 7.39
C PHE A 196 -15.47 1.71 7.60
N GLY A 197 -16.63 2.23 8.02
CA GLY A 197 -16.81 3.65 8.33
C GLY A 197 -15.89 4.14 9.44
N CYS A 198 -15.79 3.40 10.55
CA CYS A 198 -14.84 3.70 11.62
C CYS A 198 -13.39 3.66 11.15
N GLY A 199 -13.02 2.66 10.34
CA GLY A 199 -11.68 2.56 9.76
C GLY A 199 -11.33 3.75 8.88
N LEU A 200 -12.25 4.18 8.02
CA LEU A 200 -12.04 5.35 7.16
C LEU A 200 -11.97 6.65 7.97
N PHE A 201 -12.82 6.79 8.98
CA PHE A 201 -12.80 7.93 9.89
C PHE A 201 -11.48 8.02 10.67
N LEU A 202 -10.99 6.89 11.17
CA LEU A 202 -9.66 6.80 11.81
C LEU A 202 -8.53 7.19 10.85
N ALA A 203 -8.58 6.74 9.60
CA ALA A 203 -7.57 7.11 8.61
C ALA A 203 -7.56 8.63 8.34
N ILE A 204 -8.74 9.25 8.24
CA ILE A 204 -8.88 10.70 8.04
C ILE A 204 -8.27 11.45 9.24
N ILE A 205 -8.61 11.08 10.48
CA ILE A 205 -8.07 11.75 11.68
C ILE A 205 -6.55 11.67 11.72
N GLN A 206 -5.95 10.54 11.33
CA GLN A 206 -4.50 10.34 11.38
C GLN A 206 -3.73 11.09 10.29
N ILE A 207 -4.34 11.29 9.11
CA ILE A 207 -3.67 11.91 7.96
C ILE A 207 -3.74 13.44 8.01
N VAL A 208 -4.76 14.02 8.65
CA VAL A 208 -4.89 15.47 8.77
C VAL A 208 -3.78 16.01 9.67
N PRO A 209 -2.84 16.81 9.14
CA PRO A 209 -1.76 17.38 9.94
C PRO A 209 -2.32 18.45 10.90
N PRO A 210 -1.60 18.73 12.00
CA PRO A 210 -2.00 19.77 12.94
C PRO A 210 -1.93 21.16 12.30
N ALA A 211 -2.67 22.12 12.86
CA ALA A 211 -2.84 23.47 12.30
C ALA A 211 -1.55 24.30 12.24
N ASP A 212 -0.53 23.93 13.01
CA ASP A 212 0.81 24.54 13.00
C ASP A 212 1.73 23.95 11.91
N SER A 213 1.26 22.97 11.14
CA SER A 213 2.01 22.39 10.03
C SER A 213 2.08 23.33 8.83
N SER A 214 3.28 23.52 8.28
CA SER A 214 3.51 24.26 7.04
C SER A 214 3.24 23.44 5.77
N PHE A 215 2.91 22.15 5.91
CA PHE A 215 2.80 21.20 4.79
C PHE A 215 1.86 21.66 3.68
N PHE A 216 0.73 22.29 4.05
CA PHE A 216 -0.26 22.76 3.09
C PHE A 216 -0.14 24.24 2.71
N ASN A 217 0.81 25.01 3.27
CA ASN A 217 0.89 26.44 3.02
C ASN A 217 1.06 26.74 1.52
N HIS A 218 2.05 26.10 0.90
CA HIS A 218 2.29 26.25 -0.54
C HIS A 218 1.08 25.81 -1.38
N VAL A 219 0.40 24.73 -0.97
CA VAL A 219 -0.78 24.24 -1.68
C VAL A 219 -1.94 25.21 -1.53
N ASN A 220 -2.18 25.74 -0.34
CA ASN A 220 -3.29 26.65 -0.08
C ASN A 220 -3.14 27.95 -0.86
N GLU A 221 -1.92 28.47 -0.97
CA GLU A 221 -1.57 29.68 -1.73
C GLU A 221 -1.70 29.51 -3.25
N MET A 222 -1.64 28.29 -3.79
CA MET A 222 -1.79 28.05 -5.24
C MET A 222 -3.20 28.39 -5.74
N ALA A 223 -3.26 29.03 -6.92
CA ALA A 223 -4.51 29.28 -7.63
C ALA A 223 -5.21 27.97 -8.00
N PHE A 224 -6.55 28.00 -8.07
CA PHE A 224 -7.33 26.80 -8.42
C PHE A 224 -6.95 26.22 -9.79
N SER A 225 -6.67 27.07 -10.78
CA SER A 225 -6.20 26.65 -12.10
C SER A 225 -4.91 25.85 -12.00
N GLU A 226 -3.95 26.30 -11.19
CA GLU A 226 -2.68 25.60 -11.00
C GLU A 226 -2.87 24.26 -10.27
N LYS A 227 -3.71 24.24 -9.23
CA LYS A 227 -4.08 22.99 -8.53
C LYS A 227 -4.69 21.97 -9.50
N PHE A 228 -5.64 22.42 -10.31
CA PHE A 228 -6.31 21.59 -11.30
C PHE A 228 -5.32 21.08 -12.35
N THR A 229 -4.48 21.95 -12.91
CA THR A 229 -3.48 21.57 -13.92
C THR A 229 -2.45 20.59 -13.36
N LYS A 230 -1.89 20.84 -12.17
CA LYS A 230 -0.95 19.92 -11.52
C LYS A 230 -1.58 18.55 -11.23
N GLY A 231 -2.83 18.54 -10.75
CA GLY A 231 -3.58 17.30 -10.51
C GLY A 231 -3.86 16.53 -11.80
N PHE A 232 -4.34 17.22 -12.84
CA PHE A 232 -4.62 16.64 -14.14
C PHE A 232 -3.36 16.09 -14.81
N ILE A 233 -2.26 16.83 -14.81
CA ILE A 233 -0.97 16.37 -15.36
C ILE A 233 -0.48 15.11 -14.66
N SER A 234 -0.62 15.05 -13.33
CA SER A 234 -0.19 13.89 -12.56
C SER A 234 -0.94 12.61 -12.95
N LEU A 235 -2.22 12.70 -13.33
CA LEU A 235 -3.01 11.57 -13.84
C LEU A 235 -2.42 11.03 -15.15
N PHE A 236 -2.12 11.92 -16.10
CA PHE A 236 -1.60 11.52 -17.42
C PHE A 236 -0.17 11.01 -17.35
N LYS A 237 0.68 11.58 -16.49
CA LYS A 237 2.02 11.05 -16.19
C LYS A 237 1.98 9.61 -15.68
N GLY A 238 0.95 9.25 -14.91
CA GLY A 238 0.73 7.88 -14.43
C GLY A 238 0.24 6.91 -15.51
N LEU A 239 -0.37 7.39 -16.60
CA LEU A 239 -0.88 6.56 -17.69
C LEU A 239 0.15 6.36 -18.81
N ILE A 240 1.00 7.35 -19.07
CA ILE A 240 2.01 7.31 -20.13
C ILE A 240 3.39 7.30 -19.49
N THR A 241 3.81 6.13 -19.02
CA THR A 241 5.11 5.92 -18.36
C THR A 241 6.13 5.38 -19.36
N ILE A 242 6.57 6.20 -20.31
CA ILE A 242 7.66 5.85 -21.23
C ILE A 242 8.91 6.60 -20.76
N PRO A 243 9.85 5.95 -20.06
CA PRO A 243 11.11 6.56 -19.66
C PRO A 243 11.88 7.07 -20.87
N ASP A 244 12.61 8.16 -20.69
CA ASP A 244 13.56 8.60 -21.71
C ASP A 244 14.84 7.76 -21.65
N PHE A 245 14.89 6.74 -22.52
CA PHE A 245 16.04 5.86 -22.70
C PHE A 245 17.23 6.51 -23.41
N THR A 246 17.12 7.76 -23.88
CA THR A 246 18.27 8.49 -24.44
C THR A 246 19.21 9.02 -23.36
N THR A 247 18.78 8.99 -22.10
CA THR A 247 19.54 9.47 -20.96
C THR A 247 19.88 8.34 -19.98
N ILE A 248 21.01 8.48 -19.27
CA ILE A 248 21.36 7.58 -18.17
C ILE A 248 20.48 7.80 -16.93
N HIS A 249 19.83 8.96 -16.81
CA HIS A 249 18.89 9.31 -15.76
C HIS A 249 17.45 9.10 -16.22
N PHE A 250 17.17 7.91 -16.75
CA PHE A 250 15.84 7.56 -17.27
C PHE A 250 14.77 7.44 -16.18
N TRP A 251 15.17 7.32 -14.92
CA TRP A 251 14.24 7.25 -13.78
C TRP A 251 13.45 8.55 -13.64
N ASN A 252 12.12 8.43 -13.53
CA ASN A 252 11.17 9.56 -13.48
C ASN A 252 11.23 10.52 -14.68
N SER A 253 11.85 10.12 -15.80
CA SER A 253 11.80 10.88 -17.04
C SER A 253 10.63 10.42 -17.93
N ASN A 254 10.32 11.23 -18.94
CA ASN A 254 9.30 10.89 -19.92
C ASN A 254 9.81 11.26 -21.31
N LEU A 255 9.89 10.26 -22.19
CA LEU A 255 10.41 10.41 -23.55
C LEU A 255 9.65 11.47 -24.35
N ILE A 256 8.33 11.58 -24.16
CA ILE A 256 7.47 12.52 -24.89
C ILE A 256 7.72 13.96 -24.42
N ILE A 257 7.93 14.16 -23.10
CA ILE A 257 8.30 15.45 -22.51
C ILE A 257 9.59 15.97 -23.13
N ASN A 258 10.58 15.09 -23.26
CA ASN A 258 11.87 15.46 -23.81
C ASN A 258 11.83 15.66 -25.33
N TRP A 259 10.98 14.92 -26.05
CA TRP A 259 10.85 15.04 -27.50
C TRP A 259 10.04 16.26 -27.95
N SER A 260 8.93 16.58 -27.27
CA SER A 260 8.09 17.74 -27.59
C SER A 260 7.26 18.22 -26.41
N LYS A 261 7.59 19.41 -25.90
CA LYS A 261 6.81 20.10 -24.87
C LYS A 261 5.38 20.42 -25.31
N LYS A 262 5.16 20.71 -26.60
CA LYS A 262 3.82 21.00 -27.15
C LYS A 262 2.94 19.76 -27.17
N LEU A 263 3.50 18.63 -27.62
CA LEU A 263 2.80 17.34 -27.63
C LEU A 263 2.51 16.89 -26.21
N SER A 264 3.47 17.09 -25.29
CA SER A 264 3.32 16.77 -23.88
C SER A 264 2.20 17.58 -23.23
N ALA A 265 2.17 18.89 -23.43
CA ALA A 265 1.07 19.72 -22.93
C ALA A 265 -0.30 19.28 -23.46
N LEU A 266 -0.39 18.86 -24.73
CA LEU A 266 -1.63 18.36 -25.33
C LEU A 266 -2.05 17.00 -24.76
N LEU A 267 -1.08 16.15 -24.40
CA LEU A 267 -1.27 14.86 -23.74
C LEU A 267 -1.35 14.94 -22.21
N GLY A 268 -1.22 16.13 -21.62
CA GLY A 268 -1.21 16.32 -20.17
C GLY A 268 0.06 15.83 -19.46
N LEU A 269 1.21 15.79 -20.15
CA LEU A 269 2.51 15.37 -19.62
C LEU A 269 3.42 16.55 -19.23
#